data_AF-I0FFD6-F1
#
_entry.id   AF-I0FFD6-F1
#
_cell.length_a   1.000
_cell.length_b   1.000
_cell.length_c   1.000
_cell.angle_alpha   90.00
_cell.angle_beta   90.00
_cell.angle_gamma   90.00
#
_symmetry.space_group_name_H-M   'P 1'
#
loop_
_entity.id
_entity.type
_entity.pdbx_description
1 polymer ?
#
loop_
_entity_poly.entity_id
_entity_poly.type
_entity_poly.pdbx_seq_one_letter_code
_entity_poly.pdbx_strand_id
1 'polypeptide(L)'
;MENILTRLKEKKSEIKEKKYESIFIKTEINEDRTLYHTKIMNDLLVFGTHKKNGNKFFVSFRELFNQKKIKAFNLFNLKSDDKFMGVHYGYRKPIQNVVKRYEENGIMKVSTFSKIYYIEFRFRRGSVFCYIKGISRLLIKDKIGTKYYKSLVKKLLDLEKQVYKFYLKELPKKGIIIKWIEKKQK
;
A
#
# COMPACT_ATOMS: atom_id res chain seq x y z
N MET A 1 30.61 13.10 33.48
CA MET A 1 29.85 11.91 33.01
C MET A 1 28.36 12.16 32.83
N GLU A 2 27.72 13.03 33.61
CA GLU A 2 26.27 13.31 33.52
C GLU A 2 25.80 13.84 32.15
N ASN A 3 26.59 14.70 31.50
CA ASN A 3 26.24 15.33 30.20
C ASN A 3 26.11 14.32 29.03
N ILE A 4 26.78 13.18 29.10
CA ILE A 4 26.66 12.11 28.09
C ILE A 4 25.37 11.32 28.34
N LEU A 5 25.04 11.05 29.61
CA LEU A 5 23.87 10.27 29.98
C LEU A 5 22.57 11.04 29.69
N THR A 6 22.53 12.35 29.92
CA THR A 6 21.41 13.22 29.54
C THR A 6 21.25 13.27 28.02
N ARG A 7 22.33 13.51 27.25
CA ARG A 7 22.29 13.45 25.78
C ARG A 7 21.82 12.10 25.23
N LEU A 8 22.22 11.00 25.86
CA LEU A 8 21.77 9.65 25.47
C LEU A 8 20.29 9.42 25.81
N LYS A 9 19.81 9.93 26.95
CA LYS A 9 18.39 9.90 27.33
C LYS A 9 17.54 10.77 26.41
N GLU A 10 18.01 11.97 26.05
CA GLU A 10 17.38 12.90 25.09
C GLU A 10 17.33 12.30 23.68
N LYS A 11 18.42 11.71 23.19
CA LYS A 11 18.41 10.94 21.94
C LYS A 11 17.44 9.77 22.02
N LYS A 12 17.39 9.05 23.15
CA LYS A 12 16.49 7.91 23.35
C LYS A 12 15.01 8.36 23.37
N SER A 13 14.70 9.53 23.94
CA SER A 13 13.35 10.12 23.89
C SER A 13 13.00 10.64 22.49
N GLU A 14 13.92 11.32 21.79
CA GLU A 14 13.72 11.71 20.39
C GLU A 14 13.51 10.49 19.47
N ILE A 15 14.25 9.40 19.71
CA ILE A 15 14.09 8.14 18.96
C ILE A 15 12.77 7.45 19.30
N LYS A 16 12.30 7.52 20.57
CA LYS A 16 10.97 7.05 20.98
C LYS A 16 9.85 7.86 20.36
N GLU A 17 10.00 9.18 20.23
CA GLU A 17 9.04 10.06 19.56
C GLU A 17 9.07 9.90 18.03
N LYS A 18 10.25 9.66 17.44
CA LYS A 18 10.44 9.28 16.03
C LYS A 18 10.20 7.79 15.79
N LYS A 19 9.36 7.11 16.59
CA LYS A 19 8.85 5.79 16.22
C LYS A 19 7.91 6.00 15.04
N TYR A 20 8.45 5.96 13.82
CA TYR A 20 7.69 6.07 12.58
C TYR A 20 6.54 5.08 12.66
N GLU A 21 5.36 5.61 12.91
CA GLU A 21 4.19 4.78 13.17
C GLU A 21 3.97 3.92 11.92
N SER A 22 4.00 2.60 12.13
CA SER A 22 4.06 1.60 11.06
C SER A 22 2.90 1.80 10.08
N ILE A 23 3.16 1.58 8.79
CA ILE A 23 2.10 1.47 7.80
C ILE A 23 1.29 0.18 7.99
N PHE A 24 1.85 -0.83 8.65
CA PHE A 24 1.19 -2.11 8.91
C PHE A 24 0.34 -2.04 10.18
N ILE A 25 -0.93 -2.46 10.06
CA ILE A 25 -1.88 -2.53 11.17
C ILE A 25 -2.06 -3.93 11.73
N LYS A 26 -1.80 -4.95 10.91
CA LYS A 26 -2.05 -6.35 11.25
C LYS A 26 -1.04 -7.22 10.51
N THR A 27 -0.55 -8.22 11.23
CA THR A 27 0.19 -9.34 10.69
C THR A 27 -0.59 -10.60 11.05
N GLU A 28 -0.90 -11.42 10.05
CA GLU A 28 -1.53 -12.74 10.23
C GLU A 28 -0.46 -13.80 9.94
N ILE A 29 -0.32 -14.78 10.81
CA ILE A 29 0.57 -15.92 10.61
C ILE A 29 -0.34 -17.13 10.49
N ASN A 30 -0.38 -17.70 9.28
CA ASN A 30 -1.16 -18.89 8.97
C ASN A 30 -0.17 -19.95 8.55
N GLU A 31 0.09 -20.92 9.43
CA GLU A 31 1.10 -21.97 9.21
C GLU A 31 2.46 -21.31 8.84
N ASP A 32 2.96 -21.59 7.63
CA ASP A 32 4.22 -21.09 7.09
C ASP A 32 4.08 -19.78 6.28
N ARG A 33 2.88 -19.17 6.25
CA ARG A 33 2.61 -17.94 5.49
C ARG A 33 2.33 -16.75 6.38
N THR A 34 3.09 -15.68 6.18
CA THR A 34 2.87 -14.40 6.86
C THR A 34 2.16 -13.40 5.94
N LEU A 35 1.02 -12.87 6.38
CA LEU A 35 0.25 -11.85 5.67
C LEU A 35 0.37 -10.52 6.40
N TYR A 36 0.84 -9.50 5.70
CA TYR A 36 0.97 -8.14 6.21
C TYR A 36 -0.15 -7.26 5.65
N HIS A 37 -0.81 -6.50 6.52
CA HIS A 37 -1.93 -5.65 6.17
C HIS A 37 -1.60 -4.20 6.48
N THR A 38 -1.65 -3.33 5.47
CA THR A 38 -1.44 -1.89 5.68
C THR A 38 -2.66 -1.22 6.31
N LYS A 39 -2.47 0.00 6.83
CA LYS A 39 -3.55 0.97 7.00
C LYS A 39 -4.27 1.16 5.66
N ILE A 40 -5.53 1.63 5.71
CA ILE A 40 -6.20 2.13 4.52
C ILE A 40 -5.51 3.43 4.10
N MET A 41 -4.96 3.44 2.90
CA MET A 41 -4.30 4.60 2.31
C MET A 41 -5.21 5.29 1.30
N ASN A 42 -4.98 6.58 1.05
CA ASN A 42 -5.75 7.30 0.04
C ASN A 42 -5.34 6.86 -1.36
N ASP A 43 -4.06 7.08 -1.70
CA ASP A 43 -3.50 6.89 -3.04
C ASP A 43 -2.04 6.43 -3.00
N LEU A 44 -1.62 5.74 -4.06
CA LEU A 44 -0.23 5.42 -4.36
C LEU A 44 0.54 6.67 -4.78
N LEU A 45 1.64 6.98 -4.09
CA LEU A 45 2.41 8.22 -4.26
C LEU A 45 3.64 8.02 -5.15
N VAL A 46 4.65 7.30 -4.68
CA VAL A 46 5.90 7.02 -5.42
C VAL A 46 6.41 5.64 -5.01
N PHE A 47 7.04 4.95 -5.95
CA PHE A 47 7.68 3.65 -5.75
C PHE A 47 8.94 3.56 -6.61
N GLY A 48 9.80 2.59 -6.30
CA GLY A 48 10.95 2.27 -7.14
C GLY A 48 12.03 1.52 -6.38
N THR A 49 13.03 1.05 -7.13
CA THR A 49 14.23 0.45 -6.55
C THR A 49 15.19 1.54 -6.08
N HIS A 50 15.76 1.38 -4.89
CA HIS A 50 16.81 2.29 -4.42
C HIS A 50 18.05 2.21 -5.32
N LYS A 51 18.45 3.34 -5.92
CA LYS A 51 19.59 3.41 -6.87
C LYS A 51 20.92 2.93 -6.28
N LYS A 52 21.17 3.21 -4.99
CA LYS A 52 22.42 2.85 -4.30
C LYS A 52 22.44 1.40 -3.83
N ASN A 53 21.31 0.91 -3.32
CA ASN A 53 21.16 -0.43 -2.76
C ASN A 53 19.98 -1.11 -3.45
N GLY A 54 20.25 -1.79 -4.57
CA GLY A 54 19.26 -2.49 -5.40
C GLY A 54 18.50 -3.62 -4.70
N ASN A 55 18.69 -3.81 -3.39
CA ASN A 55 18.09 -4.87 -2.59
C ASN A 55 16.73 -4.49 -1.99
N LYS A 56 16.25 -3.26 -2.24
CA LYS A 56 15.00 -2.73 -1.70
C LYS A 56 14.19 -2.04 -2.78
N PHE A 57 12.91 -2.37 -2.83
CA PHE A 57 11.90 -1.69 -3.63
C PHE A 57 10.94 -0.96 -2.69
N PHE A 58 10.99 0.36 -2.67
CA PHE A 58 10.13 1.14 -1.77
C PHE A 58 8.77 1.39 -2.42
N VAL A 59 7.72 1.47 -1.60
CA VAL A 59 6.37 1.86 -2.01
C VAL A 59 5.83 2.85 -0.99
N SER A 60 5.41 4.03 -1.45
CA SER A 60 4.87 5.09 -0.60
C SER A 60 3.45 5.50 -0.99
N PHE A 61 2.70 5.95 0.00
CA PHE A 61 1.29 6.28 -0.12
C PHE A 61 0.96 7.55 0.67
N ARG A 62 -0.10 8.24 0.25
CA ARG A 62 -0.72 9.32 1.03
C ARG A 62 -1.69 8.74 2.05
N GLU A 63 -1.64 9.23 3.29
CA GLU A 63 -2.61 8.83 4.31
C GLU A 63 -4.05 9.20 3.93
N LEU A 64 -5.00 8.44 4.48
CA LEU A 64 -6.42 8.56 4.16
C LEU A 64 -7.04 9.91 4.54
N PHE A 65 -6.71 10.42 5.73
CA PHE A 65 -7.31 11.63 6.29
C PHE A 65 -6.42 12.86 6.16
N ASN A 66 -5.10 12.68 6.05
CA ASN A 66 -4.15 13.77 5.88
C ASN A 66 -3.23 13.47 4.70
N GLN A 67 -3.56 14.01 3.52
CA GLN A 67 -2.80 13.76 2.29
C GLN A 67 -1.37 14.32 2.31
N LYS A 68 -1.04 15.21 3.27
CA LYS A 68 0.34 15.69 3.49
C LYS A 68 1.20 14.64 4.20
N LYS A 69 0.59 13.72 4.96
CA LYS A 69 1.30 12.62 5.62
C LYS A 69 1.54 11.48 4.63
N ILE A 70 2.79 11.03 4.59
CA ILE A 70 3.26 9.95 3.72
C ILE A 70 3.65 8.76 4.59
N LYS A 71 3.23 7.56 4.19
CA LYS A 71 3.71 6.31 4.77
C LYS A 71 4.29 5.45 3.66
N ALA A 72 5.35 4.70 3.99
CA ALA A 72 6.02 3.84 3.05
C ALA A 72 6.45 2.53 3.71
N PHE A 73 6.67 1.52 2.89
CA PHE A 73 7.39 0.31 3.27
C PHE A 73 8.35 -0.10 2.14
N ASN A 74 9.21 -1.06 2.44
CA ASN A 74 10.11 -1.66 1.46
C ASN A 74 9.72 -3.12 1.25
N LEU A 75 9.65 -3.51 -0.01
CA LEU A 75 9.83 -4.89 -0.44
C LEU A 75 11.33 -5.17 -0.54
N PHE A 76 11.74 -6.40 -0.22
CA PHE A 76 13.14 -6.80 -0.19
C PHE A 76 13.41 -7.89 -1.21
N ASN A 77 14.68 -8.06 -1.56
CA ASN A 77 15.13 -9.24 -2.29
C ASN A 77 14.72 -10.51 -1.54
N LEU A 78 14.36 -11.52 -2.31
CA LEU A 78 13.98 -12.82 -1.79
C LEU A 78 15.21 -13.47 -1.13
N LYS A 79 15.00 -14.08 0.04
CA LYS A 79 16.00 -14.91 0.71
C LYS A 79 15.54 -16.36 0.64
N SER A 80 16.51 -17.27 0.58
CA SER A 80 16.24 -18.72 0.61
C SER A 80 15.34 -19.15 -0.55
N ASP A 81 14.45 -20.09 -0.27
CA ASP A 81 13.51 -20.73 -1.19
C ASP A 81 12.23 -19.91 -1.47
N ASP A 82 12.04 -18.72 -0.86
CA ASP A 82 10.85 -17.89 -1.13
C ASP A 82 10.81 -17.34 -2.58
N LYS A 83 9.61 -17.15 -3.11
CA LYS A 83 9.39 -16.79 -4.51
C LYS A 83 8.32 -15.72 -4.61
N PHE A 84 8.61 -14.64 -5.36
CA PHE A 84 7.59 -13.68 -5.76
C PHE A 84 6.62 -14.37 -6.72
N MET A 85 5.36 -14.48 -6.35
CA MET A 85 4.32 -15.17 -7.12
C MET A 85 3.59 -14.22 -8.09
N GLY A 86 3.58 -12.92 -7.79
CA GLY A 86 3.02 -11.89 -8.66
C GLY A 86 2.25 -10.82 -7.91
N VAL A 87 1.63 -9.92 -8.66
CA VAL A 87 0.69 -8.92 -8.13
C VAL A 87 -0.75 -9.42 -8.31
N HIS A 88 -1.61 -9.16 -7.32
CA HIS A 88 -3.05 -9.38 -7.41
C HIS A 88 -3.83 -8.14 -6.99
N TYR A 89 -4.99 -7.91 -7.60
CA TYR A 89 -5.92 -6.84 -7.24
C TYR A 89 -7.23 -7.45 -6.76
N GLY A 90 -7.78 -6.88 -5.69
CA GLY A 90 -9.02 -7.38 -5.12
C GLY A 90 -9.73 -6.36 -4.25
N TYR A 91 -10.82 -6.80 -3.63
CA TYR A 91 -11.50 -6.06 -2.58
C TYR A 91 -11.95 -7.00 -1.47
N ARG A 92 -12.09 -6.48 -0.26
CA ARG A 92 -12.63 -7.20 0.89
C ARG A 92 -13.31 -6.24 1.86
N LYS A 93 -14.00 -6.77 2.87
CA LYS A 93 -14.44 -5.95 4.01
C LYS A 93 -13.19 -5.38 4.73
N PRO A 94 -13.22 -4.11 5.17
CA PRO A 94 -12.10 -3.53 5.91
C PRO A 94 -11.75 -4.35 7.15
N ILE A 95 -10.45 -4.48 7.42
CA ILE A 95 -9.95 -5.12 8.65
C ILE A 95 -10.20 -4.21 9.88
N GLN A 96 -10.24 -2.89 9.65
CA GLN A 96 -10.54 -1.89 10.67
C GLN A 96 -11.77 -1.08 10.25
N ASN A 97 -12.65 -0.80 11.21
CA ASN A 97 -13.77 0.11 11.04
C ASN A 97 -13.25 1.55 10.91
N VAL A 98 -12.96 1.96 9.69
CA VAL A 98 -12.55 3.34 9.41
C VAL A 98 -13.80 4.20 9.28
N VAL A 99 -14.02 5.06 10.26
CA VAL A 99 -15.12 6.02 10.32
C VAL A 99 -14.69 7.32 9.65
N LYS A 100 -15.36 7.69 8.56
CA LYS A 100 -15.25 9.03 7.98
C LYS A 100 -16.40 9.88 8.51
N ARG A 101 -16.05 10.91 9.28
CA ARG A 101 -16.98 11.98 9.71
C ARG A 101 -17.02 13.05 8.62
N TYR A 102 -18.21 13.48 8.25
CA TYR A 102 -18.43 14.61 7.35
C TYR A 102 -19.73 15.31 7.72
N GLU A 103 -19.82 16.59 7.44
CA GLU A 103 -21.00 17.39 7.68
C GLU A 103 -21.79 17.50 6.38
N GLU A 104 -23.10 17.26 6.47
CA GLU A 104 -24.02 17.45 5.35
C GLU A 104 -25.27 18.14 5.89
N ASN A 105 -25.56 19.34 5.39
CA ASN A 105 -26.68 20.18 5.82
C ASN A 105 -26.71 20.44 7.35
N GLY A 106 -25.55 20.69 7.97
CA GLY A 106 -25.44 20.93 9.42
C GLY A 106 -25.51 19.67 10.29
N ILE A 107 -25.67 18.48 9.69
CA ILE A 107 -25.74 17.20 10.41
C ILE A 107 -24.43 16.44 10.25
N MET A 108 -23.83 16.06 11.37
CA MET A 108 -22.64 15.20 11.41
C MET A 108 -22.99 13.78 11.00
N LYS A 109 -22.55 13.35 9.81
CA LYS A 109 -22.70 11.99 9.30
C LYS A 109 -21.43 11.17 9.49
N VAL A 110 -21.63 9.90 9.82
CA VAL A 110 -20.58 8.88 9.92
C VAL A 110 -20.77 7.89 8.78
N SER A 111 -19.73 7.69 7.98
CA SER A 111 -19.70 6.62 6.98
C SER A 111 -18.57 5.65 7.25
N THR A 112 -18.86 4.36 7.08
CA THR A 112 -17.88 3.28 7.11
C THR A 112 -17.66 2.75 5.69
N PHE A 113 -16.50 2.14 5.45
CA PHE A 113 -16.23 1.49 4.18
C PHE A 113 -16.91 0.11 4.14
N SER A 114 -17.89 -0.09 3.26
CA SER A 114 -18.49 -1.42 3.06
C SER A 114 -17.51 -2.41 2.38
N LYS A 115 -16.61 -1.89 1.55
CA LYS A 115 -15.51 -2.62 0.91
C LYS A 115 -14.28 -1.73 0.75
N ILE A 116 -13.10 -2.34 0.83
CA ILE A 116 -11.83 -1.69 0.52
C ILE A 116 -11.07 -2.50 -0.52
N TYR A 117 -10.48 -1.78 -1.47
CA TYR A 117 -9.71 -2.34 -2.56
C TYR A 117 -8.24 -2.42 -2.19
N TYR A 118 -7.53 -3.40 -2.74
CA TYR A 118 -6.12 -3.61 -2.41
C TYR A 118 -5.29 -4.05 -3.60
N ILE A 119 -3.98 -3.80 -3.47
CA ILE A 119 -2.91 -4.45 -4.22
C ILE A 119 -2.27 -5.48 -3.29
N GLU A 120 -2.12 -6.71 -3.75
CA GLU A 120 -1.44 -7.77 -3.02
C GLU A 120 -0.13 -8.11 -3.74
N PHE A 121 0.99 -7.96 -3.04
CA PHE A 121 2.27 -8.52 -3.47
C PHE A 121 2.37 -9.93 -2.92
N ARG A 122 2.27 -10.93 -3.81
CA ARG A 122 2.21 -12.34 -3.42
C ARG A 122 3.58 -12.96 -3.41
N PHE A 123 3.89 -13.65 -2.33
CA PHE A 123 5.08 -14.47 -2.16
C PHE A 123 4.65 -15.91 -1.82
N ARG A 124 5.56 -16.86 -1.98
CA ARG A 124 5.29 -18.25 -1.61
C ARG A 124 5.04 -18.34 -0.10
N ARG A 125 5.90 -17.71 0.71
CA ARG A 125 5.81 -17.67 2.19
C ARG A 125 5.01 -16.50 2.77
N GLY A 126 4.30 -15.73 1.95
CA GLY A 126 3.51 -14.63 2.49
C GLY A 126 2.86 -13.72 1.46
N SER A 127 2.23 -12.66 1.93
CA SER A 127 1.68 -11.61 1.08
C SER A 127 1.71 -10.26 1.78
N VAL A 128 1.80 -9.19 1.01
CA VAL A 128 1.62 -7.82 1.51
C VAL A 128 0.38 -7.20 0.88
N PHE A 129 -0.65 -6.97 1.68
CA PHE A 129 -1.90 -6.32 1.30
C PHE A 129 -1.84 -4.81 1.52
N CYS A 130 -1.84 -4.06 0.42
CA CYS A 130 -1.87 -2.60 0.42
C CYS A 130 -3.28 -2.11 0.14
N TYR A 131 -3.97 -1.59 1.16
CA TYR A 131 -5.33 -1.09 1.02
C TYR A 131 -5.35 0.34 0.50
N ILE A 132 -6.01 0.57 -0.64
CA ILE A 132 -6.00 1.86 -1.33
C ILE A 132 -7.42 2.25 -1.72
N LYS A 133 -7.93 3.34 -1.12
CA LYS A 133 -9.26 3.88 -1.42
C LYS A 133 -9.38 4.27 -2.89
N GLY A 134 -8.34 4.88 -3.46
CA GLY A 134 -8.31 5.38 -4.83
C GLY A 134 -8.61 4.34 -5.91
N ILE A 135 -8.32 3.05 -5.67
CA ILE A 135 -8.58 1.96 -6.63
C ILE A 135 -10.07 1.79 -6.91
N SER A 136 -10.94 2.10 -5.95
CA SER A 136 -12.41 2.02 -6.14
C SER A 136 -12.90 2.79 -7.38
N ARG A 137 -12.27 3.93 -7.69
CA ARG A 137 -12.63 4.79 -8.82
C ARG A 137 -12.35 4.16 -10.17
N LEU A 138 -11.49 3.15 -10.23
CA LEU A 138 -11.19 2.42 -11.47
C LEU A 138 -12.37 1.53 -11.90
N LEU A 139 -13.34 1.27 -11.03
CA LEU A 139 -14.50 0.42 -11.33
C LEU A 139 -15.80 1.20 -11.55
N ILE A 140 -15.78 2.53 -11.43
CA ILE A 140 -16.97 3.38 -11.62
C ILE A 140 -17.01 3.82 -13.09
N LYS A 141 -18.08 3.45 -13.81
CA LYS A 141 -18.25 3.73 -15.25
C LYS A 141 -18.07 5.23 -15.56
N ASP A 142 -18.72 6.10 -14.80
CA ASP A 142 -18.66 7.57 -15.00
C ASP A 142 -17.28 8.18 -14.71
N LYS A 143 -16.35 7.43 -14.12
CA LYS A 143 -14.98 7.90 -13.85
C LYS A 143 -13.98 7.45 -14.90
N ILE A 144 -14.37 6.56 -15.81
CA ILE A 144 -13.54 6.11 -16.91
C ILE A 144 -13.15 7.32 -17.78
N GLY A 145 -11.90 7.36 -18.21
CA GLY A 145 -11.41 8.43 -19.08
C GLY A 145 -11.04 9.74 -18.38
N THR A 146 -11.46 9.95 -17.13
CA THR A 146 -11.06 11.12 -16.34
C THR A 146 -9.53 11.22 -16.19
N LYS A 147 -9.00 12.43 -16.02
CA LYS A 147 -7.55 12.66 -15.80
C LYS A 147 -7.01 11.81 -14.65
N TYR A 148 -7.76 11.73 -13.55
CA TYR A 148 -7.42 10.91 -12.40
C TYR A 148 -7.38 9.42 -12.76
N TYR A 149 -8.40 8.90 -13.46
CA TYR A 149 -8.45 7.50 -13.89
C TYR A 149 -7.23 7.14 -14.73
N LYS A 150 -6.96 7.91 -15.79
CA LYS A 150 -5.81 7.69 -16.69
C LYS A 150 -4.50 7.73 -15.92
N SER A 151 -4.34 8.70 -15.02
CA SER A 151 -3.14 8.83 -14.19
C SER A 151 -2.96 7.64 -13.24
N LEU A 152 -4.02 7.17 -12.60
CA LEU A 152 -3.94 6.04 -11.66
C LEU A 152 -3.64 4.73 -12.38
N VAL A 153 -4.30 4.46 -13.51
CA VAL A 153 -4.03 3.27 -14.34
C VAL A 153 -2.57 3.26 -14.81
N LYS A 154 -2.08 4.38 -15.36
CA LYS A 154 -0.68 4.50 -15.80
C LYS A 154 0.29 4.22 -14.65
N LYS A 155 0.00 4.76 -13.47
CA LYS A 155 0.83 4.61 -12.27
C LYS A 155 0.84 3.17 -11.74
N LEU A 156 -0.30 2.47 -11.78
CA LEU A 156 -0.37 1.07 -11.38
C LEU A 156 0.33 0.15 -12.39
N LEU A 157 0.22 0.42 -13.69
CA LEU A 157 0.97 -0.29 -14.73
C LEU A 157 2.48 -0.11 -14.57
N ASP A 158 2.93 1.10 -14.23
CA ASP A 158 4.34 1.36 -13.96
C ASP A 158 4.82 0.65 -12.68
N LEU A 159 4.01 0.63 -11.62
CA LEU A 159 4.28 -0.16 -10.41
C LEU A 159 4.47 -1.64 -10.74
N GLU A 160 3.54 -2.22 -11.51
CA GLU A 160 3.62 -3.61 -11.96
C GLU A 160 4.94 -3.88 -12.70
N LYS A 161 5.26 -3.06 -13.71
CA LYS A 161 6.49 -3.20 -14.48
C LYS A 161 7.74 -3.17 -13.59
N GLN A 162 7.82 -2.20 -12.70
CA GLN A 162 9.01 -2.03 -11.87
C GLN A 162 9.15 -3.13 -10.80
N VAL A 163 8.04 -3.59 -10.19
CA VAL A 163 8.07 -4.70 -9.22
C VAL A 163 8.42 -6.02 -9.88
N TYR A 164 7.87 -6.29 -11.07
CA TYR A 164 8.22 -7.49 -11.83
C TYR A 164 9.69 -7.48 -12.26
N LYS A 165 10.20 -6.33 -12.72
CA LYS A 165 11.63 -6.15 -13.00
C LYS A 165 12.50 -6.36 -11.76
N PHE A 166 12.10 -5.82 -10.61
CA PHE A 166 12.82 -5.97 -9.35
C PHE A 166 12.95 -7.45 -8.93
N TYR A 167 11.92 -8.26 -9.20
CA TYR A 167 11.92 -9.70 -8.90
C TYR A 167 12.33 -10.59 -10.10
N LEU A 168 12.90 -10.01 -11.16
CA LEU A 168 13.33 -10.73 -12.36
C LEU A 168 12.23 -11.64 -12.96
N LYS A 169 11.00 -11.14 -12.99
CA LYS A 169 9.83 -11.82 -13.56
C LYS A 169 9.27 -11.09 -14.76
N GLU A 170 8.70 -11.85 -15.68
CA GLU A 170 7.97 -11.29 -16.82
C GLU A 170 6.56 -10.83 -16.41
N LEU A 171 6.23 -9.59 -16.77
CA LEU A 171 4.88 -9.06 -16.60
C LEU A 171 3.99 -9.54 -17.76
N PRO A 172 2.75 -9.99 -17.51
CA PRO A 172 1.82 -10.31 -18.60
C PRO A 172 1.60 -9.11 -19.53
N LYS A 173 1.60 -9.34 -20.86
CA LYS A 173 1.58 -8.29 -21.91
C LYS A 173 0.58 -7.14 -21.67
N LYS A 174 -0.61 -7.44 -21.15
CA LYS A 174 -1.71 -6.47 -20.93
C LYS A 174 -1.62 -5.70 -19.60
N GLY A 175 -0.77 -6.13 -18.67
CA GLY A 175 -0.81 -5.71 -17.27
C GLY A 175 -1.94 -6.38 -16.48
N ILE A 176 -1.77 -6.50 -15.18
CA ILE A 176 -2.67 -7.24 -14.31
C ILE A 176 -3.87 -6.37 -13.92
N ILE A 177 -3.63 -5.07 -13.69
CA ILE A 177 -4.65 -4.08 -13.37
C ILE A 177 -5.67 -3.94 -14.51
N ILE A 178 -5.23 -3.94 -15.76
CA ILE A 178 -6.14 -3.82 -16.91
C ILE A 178 -7.06 -5.04 -16.98
N LYS A 179 -6.49 -6.24 -16.90
CA LYS A 179 -7.28 -7.49 -16.86
C LYS A 179 -8.28 -7.50 -15.69
N TRP A 180 -7.87 -6.98 -14.53
CA TRP A 180 -8.73 -6.90 -13.36
C TRP A 180 -9.87 -5.90 -13.54
N ILE A 181 -9.59 -4.71 -14.08
CA ILE A 181 -10.60 -3.68 -14.37
C ILE A 181 -11.64 -4.25 -15.34
N GLU A 182 -11.21 -4.83 -16.46
CA GLU A 182 -12.11 -5.40 -17.49
C GLU A 182 -13.01 -6.50 -16.92
N LYS A 183 -12.48 -7.36 -16.04
CA LYS A 183 -13.26 -8.41 -15.39
C LYS A 183 -14.29 -7.88 -14.38
N LYS A 184 -14.04 -6.69 -13.80
CA LYS A 184 -14.83 -6.13 -12.69
C LYS A 184 -15.75 -4.99 -13.11
N GLN A 185 -15.47 -4.31 -14.22
CA GLN A 185 -16.40 -3.41 -14.89
C GLN A 185 -17.39 -4.26 -15.70
N LYS A 186 -18.44 -4.74 -15.04
CA LYS A 186 -19.66 -5.20 -15.70
C LYS A 186 -20.60 -4.01 -15.88
#